data_AF-B6VMD9-F1
#
_entry.id   AF-B6VMD9-F1
#
_cell.length_a   1.000
_cell.length_b   1.000
_cell.length_c   1.000
_cell.angle_alpha   90.00
_cell.angle_beta   90.00
_cell.angle_gamma   90.00
#
_symmetry.space_group_name_H-M   'P 1'
#
loop_
_entity.id
_entity.type
_entity.pdbx_description
1 polymer ?
#
loop_
_entity_poly.entity_id
_entity_poly.type
_entity_poly.pdbx_seq_one_letter_code
_entity_poly.pdbx_strand_id
1 'polypeptide(L)'
;MDDIDLIKASTTTFSNFTKYITKAGYFLTLVTNDMKYDKTWIGDLLGGSLMSRESCLIAEVMLQSPSKEQWQRHLVTENILQTSSERTAIRYARTLRLRLSMLDSQGLELVVHGGERERQQCLMVALMLQSPVVAAFISSVVNDAKRQFRESLPANVWAVFVEDQRRVHPELASFSESSLRKMGNNAIKALSEARYLDAPCRRHLQTVFLLPEVHDLLVRLERSDLIPLMEGKQ
;
A
#
# COMPACT_ATOMS: atom_id res chain seq x y z
N MET A 1 -4.28 30.60 -16.82
CA MET A 1 -4.72 29.39 -16.08
C MET A 1 -4.53 29.79 -14.64
N ASP A 2 -5.62 30.24 -14.03
CA ASP A 2 -5.57 31.12 -12.87
C ASP A 2 -5.39 30.29 -11.60
N ASP A 3 -4.64 30.83 -10.62
CA ASP A 3 -4.31 30.16 -9.35
C ASP A 3 -5.54 29.63 -8.58
N ILE A 4 -6.72 30.19 -8.87
CA ILE A 4 -8.01 29.78 -8.30
C ILE A 4 -8.44 28.38 -8.79
N ASP A 5 -8.08 27.99 -10.01
CA ASP A 5 -8.44 26.69 -10.57
C ASP A 5 -7.53 25.57 -10.03
N LEU A 6 -6.26 25.87 -9.72
CA LEU A 6 -5.36 24.94 -9.02
C LEU A 6 -5.82 24.67 -7.57
N ILE A 7 -6.31 25.70 -6.88
CA ILE A 7 -6.81 25.59 -5.50
C ILE A 7 -8.13 24.80 -5.45
N LYS A 8 -9.00 24.94 -6.47
CA LYS A 8 -10.24 24.15 -6.55
C LYS A 8 -9.97 22.67 -6.87
N ALA A 9 -8.98 22.36 -7.70
CA ALA A 9 -8.58 20.99 -8.01
C ALA A 9 -7.99 20.25 -6.77
N SER A 10 -7.17 20.94 -5.97
CA SER A 10 -6.61 20.37 -4.73
C SER A 10 -7.68 20.20 -3.63
N THR A 11 -8.61 21.14 -3.52
CA THR A 11 -9.72 21.07 -2.56
C THR A 11 -10.74 19.99 -2.90
N THR A 12 -10.98 19.74 -4.20
CA THR A 12 -11.86 18.66 -4.67
C THR A 12 -11.24 17.27 -4.43
N THR A 13 -9.94 17.15 -4.65
CA THR A 13 -9.18 15.92 -4.36
C THR A 13 -9.17 15.61 -2.86
N PHE A 14 -9.01 16.64 -2.01
CA PHE A 14 -9.03 16.50 -0.55
C PHE A 14 -10.45 16.21 0.00
N SER A 15 -11.48 16.84 -0.55
CA SER A 15 -12.89 16.62 -0.15
C SER A 15 -13.37 15.21 -0.49
N ASN A 16 -12.97 14.69 -1.66
CA ASN A 16 -13.20 13.29 -2.01
C ASN A 16 -12.49 12.37 -1.01
N PHE A 17 -11.19 12.60 -0.72
CA PHE A 17 -10.43 11.83 0.27
C PHE A 17 -11.10 11.80 1.67
N THR A 18 -11.67 12.91 2.13
CA THR A 18 -12.32 12.99 3.46
C THR A 18 -13.65 12.22 3.52
N LYS A 19 -14.41 12.20 2.41
CA LYS A 19 -15.67 11.45 2.30
C LYS A 19 -15.46 9.92 2.30
N TYR A 20 -14.28 9.46 1.88
CA TYR A 20 -13.91 8.04 1.86
C TYR A 20 -13.44 7.50 3.23
N ILE A 21 -12.89 8.33 4.11
CA ILE A 21 -12.58 7.94 5.50
C ILE A 21 -13.86 7.46 6.20
N THR A 22 -15.02 8.05 5.89
CA THR A 22 -16.31 7.68 6.49
C THR A 22 -16.85 6.35 5.96
N LYS A 23 -16.71 6.05 4.65
CA LYS A 23 -17.20 4.79 4.03
C LYS A 23 -16.24 3.61 4.30
N ALA A 24 -14.92 3.85 4.28
CA ALA A 24 -13.93 2.93 4.83
C ALA A 24 -14.18 2.68 6.33
N GLY A 25 -14.62 3.72 7.07
CA GLY A 25 -15.10 3.59 8.44
C GLY A 25 -16.16 2.50 8.62
N TYR A 26 -17.20 2.44 7.77
CA TYR A 26 -18.24 1.41 7.86
C TYR A 26 -17.74 -0.01 7.53
N PHE A 27 -16.88 -0.17 6.51
CA PHE A 27 -16.32 -1.49 6.16
C PHE A 27 -15.28 -1.96 7.20
N LEU A 28 -14.51 -1.01 7.75
CA LEU A 28 -13.56 -1.23 8.83
C LEU A 28 -14.29 -1.60 10.13
N THR A 29 -15.42 -0.96 10.44
CA THR A 29 -16.21 -1.25 11.67
C THR A 29 -16.66 -2.71 11.77
N LEU A 30 -16.94 -3.38 10.66
CA LEU A 30 -17.32 -4.80 10.64
C LEU A 30 -16.13 -5.75 10.83
N VAL A 31 -14.89 -5.28 10.64
CA VAL A 31 -13.64 -6.05 10.78
C VAL A 31 -12.90 -5.77 12.10
N THR A 32 -13.21 -4.66 12.80
CA THR A 32 -12.35 -4.08 13.84
C THR A 32 -12.84 -4.09 15.29
N ASN A 33 -13.56 -5.11 15.77
CA ASN A 33 -13.72 -5.19 17.24
C ASN A 33 -12.39 -5.45 17.99
N ASP A 34 -11.33 -5.90 17.29
CA ASP A 34 -10.00 -6.15 17.89
C ASP A 34 -8.81 -5.35 17.26
N MET A 35 -9.05 -4.53 16.22
CA MET A 35 -7.97 -3.84 15.48
C MET A 35 -8.15 -2.33 15.46
N LYS A 36 -7.71 -1.68 16.55
CA LYS A 36 -7.73 -0.22 16.71
C LYS A 36 -6.73 0.46 15.75
N TYR A 37 -7.19 1.44 14.97
CA TYR A 37 -6.42 2.15 13.96
C TYR A 37 -6.46 3.66 14.25
N ASP A 38 -5.31 4.24 14.61
CA ASP A 38 -5.19 5.65 15.06
C ASP A 38 -4.23 6.47 14.15
N LYS A 39 -3.95 5.98 12.94
CA LYS A 39 -2.93 6.50 12.01
C LYS A 39 -3.41 6.39 10.57
N THR A 40 -4.53 7.07 10.29
CA THR A 40 -5.39 6.79 9.14
C THR A 40 -4.73 6.99 7.77
N TRP A 41 -3.74 7.87 7.65
CA TRP A 41 -3.11 8.18 6.37
C TRP A 41 -1.80 7.42 6.14
N ILE A 42 -0.99 7.22 7.19
CA ILE A 42 0.26 6.44 7.08
C ILE A 42 0.01 4.94 7.00
N GLY A 43 -0.97 4.46 7.75
CA GLY A 43 -1.24 3.04 7.93
C GLY A 43 -0.10 2.22 8.52
N ASP A 44 0.02 0.95 8.09
CA ASP A 44 1.01 0.02 8.63
C ASP A 44 2.14 -0.21 7.63
N LEU A 45 2.90 0.85 7.40
CA LEU A 45 4.07 0.82 6.53
C LEU A 45 5.33 0.29 7.26
N LEU A 46 5.28 0.14 8.59
CA LEU A 46 6.39 -0.43 9.38
C LEU A 46 6.46 -1.95 9.27
N GLY A 47 5.31 -2.61 9.08
CA GLY A 47 5.22 -4.07 9.03
C GLY A 47 6.01 -4.73 7.90
N GLY A 48 6.17 -4.09 6.74
CA GLY A 48 6.99 -4.61 5.63
C GLY A 48 6.70 -3.98 4.26
N SER A 49 7.45 -4.42 3.23
CA SER A 49 7.16 -4.17 1.80
C SER A 49 5.96 -5.03 1.32
N LEU A 50 5.83 -5.37 0.04
CA LEU A 50 4.72 -6.21 -0.45
C LEU A 50 4.83 -7.66 0.01
N MET A 51 6.05 -8.16 0.22
CA MET A 51 6.30 -9.52 0.75
C MET A 51 5.53 -10.59 -0.03
N SER A 52 5.73 -10.64 -1.36
CA SER A 52 4.86 -11.36 -2.28
C SER A 52 4.59 -12.82 -1.91
N ARG A 53 5.62 -13.53 -1.43
CA ARG A 53 5.48 -14.93 -1.01
C ARG A 53 4.61 -15.05 0.23
N GLU A 54 4.92 -14.29 1.28
CA GLU A 54 4.17 -14.29 2.53
C GLU A 54 2.74 -13.84 2.30
N SER A 55 2.52 -12.84 1.44
CA SER A 55 1.19 -12.38 1.06
C SER A 55 0.37 -13.44 0.36
N CYS A 56 0.98 -14.27 -0.51
CA CYS A 56 0.31 -15.41 -1.14
C CYS A 56 -0.19 -16.40 -0.08
N LEU A 57 0.70 -16.82 0.82
CA LEU A 57 0.37 -17.80 1.87
C LEU A 57 -0.72 -17.28 2.81
N ILE A 58 -0.70 -15.99 3.14
CA ILE A 58 -1.76 -15.38 3.95
C ILE A 58 -3.07 -15.30 3.16
N ALA A 59 -3.05 -14.96 1.88
CA ALA A 59 -4.25 -14.91 1.04
C ALA A 59 -4.90 -16.31 0.89
N GLU A 60 -4.09 -17.37 0.69
CA GLU A 60 -4.56 -18.77 0.67
C GLU A 60 -5.31 -19.12 1.95
N VAL A 61 -4.74 -18.77 3.10
CA VAL A 61 -5.38 -19.00 4.39
C VAL A 61 -6.64 -18.14 4.54
N MET A 62 -6.65 -16.90 4.08
CA MET A 62 -7.84 -16.03 4.15
C MET A 62 -9.00 -16.55 3.31
N LEU A 63 -8.75 -17.10 2.12
CA LEU A 63 -9.77 -17.68 1.24
C LEU A 63 -10.49 -18.88 1.87
N GLN A 64 -9.82 -19.61 2.77
CA GLN A 64 -10.41 -20.73 3.52
C GLN A 64 -11.35 -20.28 4.66
N SER A 65 -11.41 -18.98 4.96
CA SER A 65 -12.22 -18.43 6.07
C SER A 65 -12.01 -19.15 7.42
N PRO A 66 -10.76 -19.24 7.91
CA PRO A 66 -10.41 -20.03 9.09
C PRO A 66 -10.98 -19.43 10.38
N SER A 67 -11.27 -20.30 11.34
CA SER A 67 -11.49 -19.90 12.72
C SER A 67 -10.24 -19.24 13.34
N LYS A 68 -10.40 -18.59 14.48
CA LYS A 68 -9.27 -17.98 15.22
C LYS A 68 -8.21 -19.03 15.60
N GLU A 69 -8.65 -20.22 15.97
CA GLU A 69 -7.80 -21.34 16.35
C GLU A 69 -7.06 -21.91 15.13
N GLN A 70 -7.74 -22.06 14.00
CA GLN A 70 -7.12 -22.49 12.74
C GLN A 70 -6.08 -21.47 12.27
N TRP A 71 -6.40 -20.18 12.32
CA TRP A 71 -5.46 -19.10 12.02
C TRP A 71 -4.20 -19.15 12.89
N GLN A 72 -4.37 -19.31 14.21
CA GLN A 72 -3.24 -19.40 15.13
C GLN A 72 -2.38 -20.64 14.85
N ARG A 73 -3.01 -21.79 14.56
CA ARG A 73 -2.33 -23.02 14.19
C ARG A 73 -1.48 -22.85 12.93
N HIS A 74 -2.03 -22.28 11.86
CA HIS A 74 -1.29 -22.03 10.62
C HIS A 74 -0.05 -21.15 10.85
N LEU A 75 -0.19 -20.11 11.68
CA LEU A 75 0.91 -19.16 11.90
C LEU A 75 1.97 -19.65 12.88
N VAL A 76 1.57 -20.25 14.00
CA VAL A 76 2.49 -20.57 15.12
C VAL A 76 2.95 -22.01 15.05
N THR A 77 2.02 -22.95 14.86
CA THR A 77 2.32 -24.38 14.87
C THR A 77 2.91 -24.83 13.54
N GLU A 78 2.28 -24.44 12.44
CA GLU A 78 2.70 -24.86 11.09
C GLU A 78 3.76 -23.92 10.49
N ASN A 79 3.93 -22.72 11.07
CA ASN A 79 4.87 -21.69 10.63
C ASN A 79 4.89 -21.54 9.10
N ILE A 80 3.72 -21.33 8.49
CA ILE A 80 3.59 -21.24 7.03
C ILE A 80 4.53 -20.18 6.42
N LEU A 81 4.81 -19.11 7.17
CA LEU A 81 5.70 -18.02 6.76
C LEU A 81 7.19 -18.38 6.85
N GLN A 82 7.52 -19.52 7.46
CA GLN A 82 8.88 -20.04 7.66
C GLN A 82 9.83 -19.01 8.28
N THR A 83 9.33 -18.22 9.23
CA THR A 83 10.16 -17.21 9.91
C THR A 83 10.90 -17.83 11.08
N SER A 84 12.05 -17.25 11.44
CA SER A 84 12.88 -17.71 12.57
C SER A 84 12.30 -17.40 13.95
N SER A 85 11.21 -16.62 14.02
CA SER A 85 10.61 -16.17 15.28
C SER A 85 9.10 -16.02 15.15
N GLU A 86 8.37 -16.61 16.08
CA GLU A 86 6.91 -16.48 16.20
C GLU A 86 6.46 -15.02 16.21
N ARG A 87 7.16 -14.14 16.93
CA ARG A 87 6.84 -12.70 16.97
C ARG A 87 6.92 -12.06 15.58
N THR A 88 7.86 -12.50 14.75
CA THR A 88 7.99 -12.00 13.38
C THR A 88 6.87 -12.54 12.50
N ALA A 89 6.54 -13.84 12.59
CA ALA A 89 5.40 -14.43 11.91
C ALA A 89 4.10 -13.69 12.24
N ILE A 90 3.81 -13.47 13.53
CA ILE A 90 2.61 -12.77 13.99
C ILE A 90 2.57 -11.34 13.45
N ARG A 91 3.69 -10.59 13.51
CA ARG A 91 3.74 -9.22 13.00
C ARG A 91 3.47 -9.17 11.49
N TYR A 92 4.13 -10.04 10.72
CA TYR A 92 3.94 -10.11 9.28
C TYR A 92 2.52 -10.52 8.92
N ALA A 93 2.00 -11.59 9.53
CA ALA A 93 0.63 -12.03 9.29
C ALA A 93 -0.40 -10.94 9.61
N ARG A 94 -0.23 -10.19 10.72
CA ARG A 94 -1.10 -9.05 11.05
C ARG A 94 -1.03 -7.94 9.99
N THR A 95 0.18 -7.57 9.57
CA THR A 95 0.39 -6.52 8.56
C THR A 95 -0.27 -6.92 7.24
N LEU A 96 0.01 -8.15 6.78
CA LEU A 96 -0.44 -8.64 5.48
C LEU A 96 -1.94 -8.89 5.48
N ARG A 97 -2.51 -9.45 6.55
CA ARG A 97 -3.96 -9.61 6.69
C ARG A 97 -4.69 -8.27 6.61
N LEU A 98 -4.18 -7.23 7.26
CA LEU A 98 -4.79 -5.89 7.22
C LEU A 98 -4.75 -5.28 5.80
N ARG A 99 -3.70 -5.54 5.03
CA ARG A 99 -3.62 -5.06 3.64
C ARG A 99 -4.53 -5.88 2.72
N LEU A 100 -4.45 -7.20 2.83
CA LEU A 100 -5.22 -8.13 2.00
C LEU A 100 -6.72 -8.03 2.27
N SER A 101 -7.15 -7.63 3.47
CA SER A 101 -8.56 -7.34 3.75
C SER A 101 -9.11 -6.13 3.01
N MET A 102 -8.26 -5.33 2.34
CA MET A 102 -8.70 -4.25 1.44
C MET A 102 -9.11 -4.77 0.05
N LEU A 103 -8.85 -6.04 -0.24
CA LEU A 103 -9.22 -6.70 -1.49
C LEU A 103 -10.51 -7.50 -1.33
N ASP A 104 -11.26 -7.66 -2.42
CA ASP A 104 -12.35 -8.62 -2.51
C ASP A 104 -11.81 -10.05 -2.70
N SER A 105 -12.70 -11.05 -2.65
CA SER A 105 -12.30 -12.45 -2.84
C SER A 105 -11.59 -12.67 -4.18
N GLN A 106 -12.04 -12.02 -5.26
CA GLN A 106 -11.38 -12.09 -6.57
C GLN A 106 -9.97 -11.48 -6.56
N GLY A 107 -9.75 -10.40 -5.81
CA GLY A 107 -8.42 -9.84 -5.60
C GLY A 107 -7.50 -10.77 -4.81
N LEU A 108 -8.03 -11.49 -3.82
CA LEU A 108 -7.28 -12.54 -3.12
C LEU A 108 -6.92 -13.70 -4.05
N GLU A 109 -7.86 -14.14 -4.90
CA GLU A 109 -7.61 -15.17 -5.93
C GLU A 109 -6.49 -14.73 -6.90
N LEU A 110 -6.48 -13.46 -7.33
CA LEU A 110 -5.39 -12.90 -8.15
C LEU A 110 -4.04 -12.92 -7.42
N VAL A 111 -4.02 -12.69 -6.11
CA VAL A 111 -2.80 -12.76 -5.31
C VAL A 111 -2.27 -14.19 -5.21
N VAL A 112 -3.14 -15.19 -5.14
CA VAL A 112 -2.74 -16.61 -4.99
C VAL A 112 -2.39 -17.23 -6.35
N HIS A 113 -3.31 -17.14 -7.30
CA HIS A 113 -3.27 -17.88 -8.56
C HIS A 113 -2.84 -17.04 -9.76
N GLY A 114 -2.82 -15.71 -9.63
CA GLY A 114 -2.36 -14.82 -10.69
C GLY A 114 -0.86 -14.94 -10.96
N GLY A 115 -0.46 -14.45 -12.14
CA GLY A 115 0.95 -14.31 -12.50
C GLY A 115 1.69 -13.33 -11.59
N GLU A 116 3.02 -13.30 -11.72
CA GLU A 116 3.86 -12.48 -10.84
C GLU A 116 3.51 -10.99 -10.91
N ARG A 117 3.22 -10.47 -12.11
CA ARG A 117 2.93 -9.05 -12.31
C ARG A 117 1.55 -8.67 -11.78
N GLU A 118 0.54 -9.50 -12.04
CA GLU A 118 -0.82 -9.36 -11.53
C GLU A 118 -0.79 -9.30 -10.00
N ARG A 119 -0.07 -10.25 -9.39
CA ARG A 119 0.12 -10.33 -7.95
C ARG A 119 0.81 -9.10 -7.38
N GLN A 120 1.95 -8.69 -7.94
CA GLN A 120 2.68 -7.50 -7.49
C GLN A 120 1.81 -6.23 -7.57
N GLN A 121 1.05 -6.07 -8.66
CA GLN A 121 0.14 -4.94 -8.80
C GLN A 121 -1.05 -5.01 -7.83
N CYS A 122 -1.66 -6.18 -7.62
CA CYS A 122 -2.72 -6.37 -6.62
C CYS A 122 -2.22 -6.05 -5.20
N LEU A 123 -1.01 -6.49 -4.85
CA LEU A 123 -0.41 -6.19 -3.56
C LEU A 123 -0.07 -4.71 -3.42
N MET A 124 0.34 -4.04 -4.50
CA MET A 124 0.52 -2.59 -4.50
C MET A 124 -0.81 -1.86 -4.29
N VAL A 125 -1.90 -2.32 -4.92
CA VAL A 125 -3.25 -1.80 -4.65
C VAL A 125 -3.59 -1.96 -3.17
N ALA A 126 -3.48 -3.18 -2.62
CA ALA A 126 -3.74 -3.45 -1.21
C ALA A 126 -2.93 -2.55 -0.26
N LEU A 127 -1.65 -2.32 -0.58
CA LEU A 127 -0.78 -1.41 0.16
C LEU A 127 -1.26 0.04 0.08
N MET A 128 -1.62 0.55 -1.11
CA MET A 128 -2.09 1.92 -1.28
C MET A 128 -3.44 2.17 -0.60
N LEU A 129 -4.33 1.19 -0.61
CA LEU A 129 -5.62 1.26 0.08
C LEU A 129 -5.44 1.30 1.60
N GLN A 130 -4.52 0.49 2.11
CA GLN A 130 -4.24 0.39 3.54
C GLN A 130 -3.33 1.52 4.05
N SER A 131 -2.45 2.06 3.21
CA SER A 131 -1.48 3.12 3.54
C SER A 131 -1.54 4.22 2.48
N PRO A 132 -2.53 5.14 2.54
CA PRO A 132 -2.71 6.22 1.56
C PRO A 132 -1.47 7.07 1.29
N VAL A 133 -0.56 7.20 2.26
CA VAL A 133 0.76 7.84 2.08
C VAL A 133 1.55 7.28 0.88
N VAL A 134 1.39 5.99 0.57
CA VAL A 134 2.09 5.36 -0.57
C VAL A 134 1.52 5.84 -1.89
N ALA A 135 0.19 5.99 -1.99
CA ALA A 135 -0.44 6.57 -3.18
C ALA A 135 0.00 8.03 -3.36
N ALA A 136 -0.01 8.82 -2.28
CA ALA A 136 0.48 10.20 -2.31
C ALA A 136 1.94 10.28 -2.79
N PHE A 137 2.80 9.40 -2.27
CA PHE A 137 4.20 9.33 -2.67
C PHE A 137 4.38 8.96 -4.15
N ILE A 138 3.60 8.00 -4.68
CA ILE A 138 3.63 7.67 -6.11
C ILE A 138 3.21 8.89 -6.94
N SER A 139 2.11 9.55 -6.57
CA SER A 139 1.57 10.69 -7.29
C SER A 139 2.52 11.89 -7.32
N SER A 140 3.03 12.30 -6.16
CA SER A 140 3.78 13.55 -6.02
C SER A 140 5.28 13.40 -6.28
N VAL A 141 5.82 12.18 -6.18
CA VAL A 141 7.27 11.94 -6.33
C VAL A 141 7.56 11.08 -7.54
N VAL A 142 7.00 9.88 -7.62
CA VAL A 142 7.35 8.92 -8.67
C VAL A 142 6.86 9.41 -10.03
N ASN A 143 5.58 9.77 -10.12
CA ASN A 143 4.97 10.26 -11.36
C ASN A 143 5.52 11.63 -11.74
N ASP A 144 5.81 12.49 -10.77
CA ASP A 144 6.44 13.79 -11.03
C ASP A 144 7.86 13.66 -11.58
N ALA A 145 8.67 12.75 -11.02
CA ALA A 145 10.00 12.47 -11.53
C ALA A 145 9.95 11.88 -12.95
N LYS A 146 8.96 11.03 -13.26
CA LYS A 146 8.72 10.53 -14.63
C LYS A 146 8.36 11.65 -15.60
N ARG A 147 7.46 12.57 -15.22
CA ARG A 147 7.11 13.75 -16.03
C ARG A 147 8.31 14.64 -16.33
N GLN A 148 9.22 14.76 -15.37
CA GLN A 148 10.46 15.51 -15.51
C GLN A 148 11.58 14.73 -16.22
N PHE A 149 11.29 13.54 -16.78
CA PHE A 149 12.26 12.67 -17.44
C PHE A 149 13.50 12.35 -16.59
N ARG A 150 13.32 12.27 -15.26
CA ARG A 150 14.41 11.86 -14.37
C ARG A 150 14.67 10.37 -14.57
N GLU A 151 15.95 9.99 -14.53
CA GLU A 151 16.33 8.59 -14.62
C GLU A 151 16.10 7.83 -13.31
N SER A 152 16.31 8.50 -12.16
CA SER A 152 16.22 7.86 -10.84
C SER A 152 15.72 8.80 -9.75
N LEU A 153 15.30 8.21 -8.62
CA LEU A 153 14.93 8.95 -7.41
C LEU A 153 16.14 9.12 -6.46
N PRO A 154 16.33 10.30 -5.86
CA PRO A 154 17.45 10.53 -4.95
C PRO A 154 17.33 9.73 -3.64
N ALA A 155 18.47 9.50 -2.97
CA ALA A 155 18.55 8.67 -1.77
C ALA A 155 17.66 9.18 -0.62
N ASN A 156 17.59 10.49 -0.45
CA ASN A 156 16.82 11.19 0.61
C ASN A 156 15.37 11.51 0.22
N VAL A 157 14.88 11.05 -0.95
CA VAL A 157 13.57 11.45 -1.50
C VAL A 157 12.40 11.27 -0.54
N TRP A 158 12.42 10.20 0.27
CA TRP A 158 11.39 9.93 1.25
C TRP A 158 11.38 10.94 2.39
N ALA A 159 12.57 11.35 2.87
CA ALA A 159 12.68 12.33 3.95
C ALA A 159 12.17 13.70 3.50
N VAL A 160 12.49 14.11 2.26
CA VAL A 160 11.98 15.33 1.64
C VAL A 160 10.45 15.28 1.54
N PHE A 161 9.91 14.19 0.99
CA PHE A 161 8.46 13.99 0.90
C PHE A 161 7.77 14.07 2.26
N VAL A 162 8.31 13.40 3.29
CA VAL A 162 7.71 13.45 4.63
C VAL A 162 7.69 14.87 5.18
N GLU A 163 8.76 15.65 4.99
CA GLU A 163 8.82 17.04 5.44
C GLU A 163 7.76 17.92 4.76
N ASP A 164 7.57 17.77 3.45
CA ASP A 164 6.54 18.47 2.69
C ASP A 164 5.13 18.13 3.19
N GLN A 165 4.93 16.89 3.66
CA GLN A 165 3.63 16.40 4.13
C GLN A 165 3.34 16.72 5.61
N ARG A 166 4.33 17.17 6.41
CA ARG A 166 4.14 17.41 7.86
C ARG A 166 3.04 18.42 8.17
N ARG A 167 2.85 19.42 7.31
CA ARG A 167 1.82 20.47 7.51
C ARG A 167 0.41 19.94 7.34
N VAL A 168 0.21 19.02 6.39
CA VAL A 168 -1.10 18.44 6.06
C VAL A 168 -1.40 17.23 6.94
N HIS A 169 -0.36 16.48 7.31
CA HIS A 169 -0.45 15.24 8.09
C HIS A 169 0.36 15.37 9.39
N PRO A 170 -0.18 16.07 10.42
CA PRO A 170 0.54 16.29 11.69
C PRO A 170 0.83 14.98 12.44
N GLU A 171 0.12 13.88 12.13
CA GLU A 171 0.41 12.54 12.64
C GLU A 171 1.86 12.09 12.37
N LEU A 172 2.51 12.60 11.31
CA LEU A 172 3.92 12.34 10.99
C LEU A 172 4.88 12.82 12.11
N ALA A 173 4.49 13.83 12.89
CA ALA A 173 5.29 14.31 14.02
C ALA A 173 5.33 13.33 15.21
N SER A 174 4.39 12.38 15.27
CA SER A 174 4.35 11.36 16.34
C SER A 174 5.36 10.22 16.16
N PHE A 175 6.01 10.13 14.99
CA PHE A 175 6.95 9.06 14.68
C PHE A 175 8.39 9.47 14.91
N SER A 176 9.19 8.54 15.42
CA SER A 176 10.64 8.72 15.47
C SER A 176 11.25 8.77 14.06
N GLU A 177 12.39 9.43 13.93
CA GLU A 177 13.16 9.46 12.68
C GLU A 177 13.53 8.06 12.18
N SER A 178 13.82 7.14 13.10
CA SER A 178 14.06 5.73 12.77
C SER A 178 12.84 5.03 12.18
N SER A 179 11.63 5.36 12.66
CA SER A 179 10.37 4.81 12.14
C SER A 179 10.07 5.36 10.75
N LEU A 180 10.18 6.69 10.57
CA LEU A 180 9.99 7.34 9.26
C LEU A 180 10.97 6.79 8.23
N ARG A 181 12.25 6.64 8.59
CA ARG A 181 13.25 6.02 7.72
C ARG A 181 12.90 4.56 7.38
N LYS A 182 12.43 3.78 8.34
CA LYS A 182 12.02 2.39 8.11
C LYS A 182 10.82 2.29 7.17
N MET A 183 9.84 3.18 7.32
CA MET A 183 8.70 3.30 6.40
C MET A 183 9.16 3.61 4.97
N GLY A 184 10.06 4.58 4.82
CA GLY A 184 10.63 4.92 3.50
C GLY A 184 11.36 3.76 2.85
N ASN A 185 12.16 3.01 3.62
CA ASN A 185 12.82 1.81 3.12
C ASN A 185 11.80 0.75 2.65
N ASN A 186 10.71 0.55 3.39
CA ASN A 186 9.67 -0.39 3.02
C ASN A 186 8.89 0.09 1.77
N ALA A 187 8.60 1.39 1.65
CA ALA A 187 7.95 1.99 0.49
C ALA A 187 8.81 1.87 -0.77
N ILE A 188 10.09 2.24 -0.71
CA ILE A 188 11.04 2.09 -1.83
C ILE A 188 11.17 0.62 -2.25
N LYS A 189 11.21 -0.30 -1.28
CA LYS A 189 11.24 -1.73 -1.58
C LYS A 189 9.94 -2.19 -2.25
N ALA A 190 8.77 -1.74 -1.80
CA ALA A 190 7.50 -2.06 -2.43
C ALA A 190 7.40 -1.53 -3.87
N LEU A 191 7.91 -0.31 -4.12
CA LEU A 191 7.99 0.25 -5.48
C LEU A 191 8.90 -0.58 -6.39
N SER A 192 10.00 -1.11 -5.86
CA SER A 192 10.88 -2.00 -6.62
C SER A 192 10.24 -3.37 -6.88
N GLU A 193 9.57 -3.94 -5.88
CA GLU A 193 8.80 -5.19 -6.01
C GLU A 193 7.68 -5.04 -7.05
N ALA A 194 7.01 -3.88 -7.13
CA ALA A 194 5.98 -3.59 -8.14
C ALA A 194 6.52 -2.98 -9.45
N ARG A 195 7.84 -3.02 -9.69
CA ARG A 195 8.47 -2.58 -10.94
C ARG A 195 8.29 -1.10 -11.29
N TYR A 196 8.00 -0.24 -10.31
CA TYR A 196 8.15 1.22 -10.48
C TYR A 196 9.61 1.64 -10.44
N LEU A 197 10.45 0.84 -9.75
CA LEU A 197 11.89 1.02 -9.65
C LEU A 197 12.62 -0.27 -10.03
N ASP A 198 13.80 -0.15 -10.63
CA ASP A 198 14.63 -1.31 -11.01
C ASP A 198 15.13 -2.11 -9.79
N ALA A 199 15.60 -1.40 -8.76
CA ALA A 199 16.14 -1.92 -7.52
C ALA A 199 16.04 -0.87 -6.40
N PRO A 200 15.96 -1.26 -5.11
CA PRO A 200 15.82 -0.30 -4.01
C PRO A 200 17.00 0.68 -3.84
N CYS A 201 18.21 0.24 -4.24
CA CYS A 201 19.42 1.05 -4.13
C CYS A 201 19.61 2.00 -5.31
N ARG A 202 19.45 1.51 -6.55
CA ARG A 202 19.66 2.32 -7.78
C ARG A 202 18.49 3.24 -8.08
N ARG A 203 17.26 2.78 -7.81
CA ARG A 203 16.02 3.55 -7.94
C ARG A 203 15.81 4.13 -9.34
N HIS A 204 16.24 3.43 -10.38
CA HIS A 204 15.92 3.83 -11.75
C HIS A 204 14.43 3.65 -11.99
N LEU A 205 13.79 4.70 -12.52
CA LEU A 205 12.37 4.72 -12.79
C LEU A 205 12.04 3.76 -13.92
N GLN A 206 10.94 3.02 -13.75
CA GLN A 206 10.43 2.08 -14.74
C GLN A 206 8.98 2.41 -15.10
N THR A 207 8.64 2.21 -16.38
CA THR A 207 7.28 2.30 -16.86
C THR A 207 6.52 1.03 -16.48
N VAL A 208 5.41 1.21 -15.77
CA VAL A 208 4.51 0.13 -15.36
C VAL A 208 3.24 0.28 -16.17
N PHE A 209 2.78 -0.81 -16.77
CA PHE A 209 1.51 -0.88 -17.46
C PHE A 209 0.51 -1.60 -16.56
N LEU A 210 -0.64 -0.97 -16.30
CA LEU A 210 -1.70 -1.57 -15.50
C LEU A 210 -2.29 -2.76 -16.27
N LEU A 211 -2.39 -3.91 -15.62
CA LEU A 211 -2.97 -5.11 -16.22
C LEU A 211 -4.50 -5.07 -16.16
N PRO A 212 -5.22 -5.61 -17.17
CA PRO A 212 -6.69 -5.60 -17.22
C PRO A 212 -7.35 -6.16 -15.96
N GLU A 213 -6.81 -7.26 -15.41
CA GLU A 213 -7.33 -7.91 -14.20
C GLU A 213 -7.28 -7.00 -12.98
N VAL A 214 -6.22 -6.19 -12.89
CA VAL A 214 -6.02 -5.22 -11.80
C VAL A 214 -6.86 -3.97 -12.02
N HIS A 215 -7.03 -3.55 -13.28
CA HIS A 215 -7.97 -2.50 -13.62
C HIS A 215 -9.40 -2.88 -13.19
N ASP A 216 -9.85 -4.09 -13.53
CA ASP A 216 -11.18 -4.59 -13.16
C ASP A 216 -11.33 -4.73 -11.64
N LEU A 217 -10.27 -5.15 -10.94
CA LEU A 217 -10.22 -5.13 -9.49
C LEU A 217 -10.44 -3.70 -8.94
N LEU A 218 -9.74 -2.70 -9.46
CA LEU A 218 -9.91 -1.31 -9.03
C LEU A 218 -11.34 -0.80 -9.29
N VAL A 219 -11.96 -1.18 -10.40
CA VAL A 219 -13.36 -0.84 -10.69
C VAL A 219 -14.30 -1.49 -9.68
N ARG A 220 -14.15 -2.79 -9.38
CA ARG A 220 -14.98 -3.50 -8.39
C ARG A 220 -14.82 -2.95 -6.98
N LEU A 221 -13.62 -2.50 -6.63
CA LEU A 221 -13.35 -1.87 -5.34
C LEU A 221 -13.85 -0.41 -5.25
N GLU A 222 -14.47 0.13 -6.31
CA GLU A 222 -14.84 1.55 -6.43
C GLU A 222 -13.64 2.50 -6.31
N ARG A 223 -12.46 2.05 -6.76
CA ARG A 223 -11.16 2.76 -6.66
C ARG A 223 -10.52 3.08 -8.00
N SER A 224 -11.35 3.44 -8.99
CA SER A 224 -10.90 3.89 -10.30
C SER A 224 -10.02 5.14 -10.25
N ASP A 225 -10.04 5.90 -9.15
CA ASP A 225 -9.13 7.01 -8.88
C ASP A 225 -7.65 6.61 -8.88
N LEU A 226 -7.34 5.34 -8.57
CA LEU A 226 -5.97 4.82 -8.53
C LEU A 226 -5.42 4.40 -9.90
N ILE A 227 -6.29 4.22 -10.91
CA ILE A 227 -5.88 3.82 -12.27
C ILE A 227 -4.85 4.80 -12.87
N PRO A 228 -5.14 6.11 -13.01
CA PRO A 228 -4.18 7.05 -13.61
C PRO A 228 -2.88 7.14 -12.82
N LEU A 229 -2.96 6.97 -11.50
CA LEU A 229 -1.82 6.97 -10.60
C LEU A 229 -0.89 5.78 -10.87
N MET A 230 -1.46 4.58 -11.04
CA MET A 230 -0.68 3.37 -11.33
C MET A 230 -0.09 3.36 -12.73
N GLU A 231 -0.79 3.90 -13.71
CA GLU A 231 -0.29 4.04 -15.08
C GLU A 231 0.77 5.14 -15.24
N GLY A 232 0.88 6.05 -14.26
CA GLY A 232 1.74 7.23 -14.37
C GLY A 232 1.22 8.29 -15.35
N LYS A 233 -0.09 8.27 -15.65
CA LYS A 233 -0.77 9.24 -16.52
C LYS A 233 -1.49 10.28 -15.66
N GLN A 234 -0.76 11.28 -15.15
CA GLN A 234 -1.34 12.52 -14.61
C GLN A 234 -0.46 13.69 -14.98
#